data_AF-M0KDM9-F1
#
_entry.id   AF-M0KDM9-F1
#
_cell.length_a   1.000
_cell.length_b   1.000
_cell.length_c   1.000
_cell.angle_alpha   90.00
_cell.angle_beta   90.00
_cell.angle_gamma   90.00
#
_symmetry.space_group_name_H-M   'P 1'
#
loop_
_entity.id
_entity.type
_entity.pdbx_description
1 polymer ?
#
loop_
_entity_poly.entity_id
_entity_poly.type
_entity_poly.pdbx_seq_one_letter_code
_entity_poly.pdbx_strand_id
1 'polypeptide(L)'
;MVANERGQLLLIGGVAIAIVVFSTILFAHSLAVTDGITTTGSADTIERSADREASVERDLGRLAAETRGDDLDGFEGRYGNALQNYTRTHNRVVASSGGTYLNATLNESASLGNETSQISPGEIDDPDGGPKPKEWVVAKNVTRIAVFNFTFTKGHDSGKPFNITVTGSNGNWWALEVSLNGTGSPKNKTVTIRDSAPGSDIPVCTSPNSGPDSQDLMINLITGTCNQGSGFKTFSDVTKPPYTINVSKGQKADGTYHFAAIGTFPGTSYDSGDTEPYPVIPAVDTTYDTPSASYNRTVLVEVDDR
;
A
#
# COMPACT_ATOMS: atom_id res chain seq x y z
N MET A 1 22.18 0.14 -62.93
CA MET A 1 21.34 0.61 -61.81
C MET A 1 20.43 -0.53 -61.36
N VAL A 2 20.97 -1.56 -60.67
CA VAL A 2 20.20 -2.74 -60.20
C VAL A 2 20.85 -3.31 -58.92
N ALA A 3 21.07 -2.46 -57.91
CA ALA A 3 21.63 -2.91 -56.62
C ALA A 3 21.00 -2.24 -55.39
N ASN A 4 20.19 -1.19 -55.55
CA ASN A 4 19.69 -0.40 -54.43
C ASN A 4 18.30 -0.82 -53.89
N GLU A 5 17.58 -1.71 -54.57
CA GLU A 5 16.22 -2.12 -54.15
C GLU A 5 16.19 -3.41 -53.32
N ARG A 6 17.24 -4.24 -53.37
CA ARG A 6 17.31 -5.48 -52.56
C ARG A 6 17.78 -5.25 -51.12
N GLY A 7 18.52 -4.17 -50.86
CA GLY A 7 18.97 -3.80 -49.52
C GLY A 7 17.84 -3.27 -48.62
N GLN A 8 16.86 -2.57 -49.19
CA GLN A 8 15.72 -2.03 -48.44
C GLN A 8 14.65 -3.07 -48.13
N LEU A 9 14.42 -4.05 -49.01
CA LEU A 9 13.50 -5.16 -48.75
C LEU A 9 13.98 -6.09 -47.62
N LEU A 10 15.30 -6.28 -47.49
CA LEU A 10 15.89 -7.02 -46.38
C LEU A 10 15.77 -6.26 -45.04
N LEU A 11 15.88 -4.93 -45.07
CA LEU A 11 15.80 -4.10 -43.86
C LEU A 11 14.37 -4.02 -43.32
N ILE A 12 13.36 -3.93 -44.18
CA ILE A 12 11.93 -3.95 -43.78
C ILE A 12 11.54 -5.34 -43.26
N GLY A 13 12.02 -6.42 -43.90
CA GLY A 13 11.80 -7.79 -43.41
C GLY A 13 12.43 -8.04 -42.04
N GLY A 14 13.64 -7.53 -41.80
CA GLY A 14 14.33 -7.64 -40.51
C GLY A 14 13.61 -6.91 -39.37
N VAL A 15 13.09 -5.70 -39.63
CA VAL A 15 12.33 -4.92 -38.62
C VAL A 15 10.99 -5.59 -38.31
N ALA A 16 10.28 -6.13 -39.30
CA ALA A 16 9.04 -6.85 -39.07
C ALA A 16 9.24 -8.11 -38.20
N ILE A 17 10.32 -8.87 -38.44
CA ILE A 17 10.67 -10.03 -37.61
C ILE A 17 11.08 -9.61 -36.20
N ALA A 18 11.85 -8.53 -36.05
CA ALA A 18 12.24 -8.01 -34.74
C ALA A 18 11.02 -7.56 -33.90
N ILE A 19 10.02 -6.93 -34.52
CA ILE A 19 8.78 -6.55 -33.84
C ILE A 19 7.99 -7.79 -33.39
N VAL A 20 7.90 -8.84 -34.21
CA VAL A 20 7.22 -10.09 -33.83
C VAL A 20 7.96 -10.80 -32.67
N VAL A 21 9.30 -10.79 -32.69
CA VAL A 21 10.13 -11.35 -31.60
C VAL A 21 10.02 -10.51 -30.31
N PHE A 22 10.01 -9.17 -30.41
CA PHE A 22 9.80 -8.31 -29.23
C PHE A 22 8.38 -8.43 -28.67
N SER A 23 7.38 -8.63 -29.53
CA SER A 23 5.99 -8.85 -29.11
C SER A 23 5.84 -10.19 -28.38
N THR A 24 6.52 -11.24 -28.84
CA THR A 24 6.53 -12.55 -28.17
C THR A 24 7.33 -12.53 -26.86
N ILE A 25 8.41 -11.74 -26.75
CA ILE A 25 9.14 -11.55 -25.48
C ILE A 25 8.30 -10.76 -24.46
N LEU A 26 7.53 -9.76 -24.89
CA LEU A 26 6.61 -9.05 -23.99
C LEU A 26 5.51 -9.98 -23.46
N PHE A 27 5.05 -10.96 -24.25
CA PHE A 27 4.17 -12.03 -23.75
C PHE A 27 4.88 -13.10 -22.91
N ALA A 28 6.21 -13.23 -23.03
CA ALA A 28 7.01 -14.14 -22.20
C ALA A 28 7.33 -13.57 -20.81
N HIS A 29 7.17 -12.26 -20.59
CA HIS A 29 7.26 -11.66 -19.24
C HIS A 29 5.92 -11.65 -18.48
N SER A 30 4.81 -12.08 -19.12
CA SER A 30 3.53 -12.35 -18.43
C SER A 30 3.25 -13.84 -18.25
N LEU A 31 4.13 -14.73 -18.72
CA LEU A 31 4.04 -16.16 -18.47
C LEU A 31 4.81 -16.48 -17.21
N ALA A 32 4.05 -16.54 -16.11
CA ALA A 32 4.18 -17.47 -15.01
C ALA A 32 5.53 -18.20 -14.94
N VAL A 33 6.27 -17.93 -13.86
CA VAL A 33 7.22 -18.90 -13.29
C VAL A 33 6.45 -20.21 -13.09
N THR A 34 6.52 -21.08 -14.09
CA THR A 34 5.85 -22.37 -14.13
C THR A 34 6.95 -23.41 -14.01
N ASP A 35 7.34 -23.72 -12.78
CA ASP A 35 8.08 -24.95 -12.55
C ASP A 35 7.08 -26.12 -12.56
N GLY A 36 7.13 -26.88 -13.65
CA GLY A 36 6.61 -28.25 -13.73
C GLY A 36 5.10 -28.41 -13.96
N ILE A 37 4.64 -28.21 -15.20
CA ILE A 37 3.37 -28.80 -15.64
C ILE A 37 3.66 -29.88 -16.69
N THR A 38 3.50 -31.15 -16.31
CA THR A 38 3.20 -32.25 -17.24
C THR A 38 1.68 -32.35 -17.39
N THR A 39 1.09 -31.73 -18.42
CA THR A 39 -0.34 -31.88 -18.73
C THR A 39 -0.57 -32.59 -20.06
N THR A 40 -1.14 -33.80 -19.97
CA THR A 40 -1.89 -34.43 -21.06
C THR A 40 -3.37 -34.08 -20.88
N GLY A 41 -3.87 -33.04 -21.56
CA GLY A 41 -5.29 -32.64 -21.50
C GLY A 41 -5.77 -31.90 -22.74
N SER A 42 -6.95 -32.26 -23.25
CA SER A 42 -7.60 -31.70 -24.45
C SER A 42 -8.04 -30.24 -24.26
N ALA A 43 -8.17 -29.47 -25.35
CA ALA A 43 -8.51 -28.04 -25.32
C ALA A 43 -9.74 -27.66 -24.45
N ASP A 44 -10.79 -28.48 -24.43
CA ASP A 44 -11.99 -28.28 -23.59
C ASP A 44 -11.71 -28.30 -22.07
N THR A 45 -10.65 -29.02 -21.63
CA THR A 45 -10.24 -29.04 -20.22
C THR A 45 -9.43 -27.80 -19.84
N ILE A 46 -8.77 -27.16 -20.81
CA ILE A 46 -7.97 -25.94 -20.60
C ILE A 46 -8.89 -24.74 -20.42
N GLU A 47 -9.92 -24.60 -21.27
CA GLU A 47 -10.87 -23.48 -21.22
C GLU A 47 -11.69 -23.46 -19.91
N ARG A 48 -12.14 -24.64 -19.44
CA ARG A 48 -12.84 -24.75 -18.14
C ARG A 48 -11.95 -24.48 -16.93
N SER A 49 -10.66 -24.75 -17.01
CA SER A 49 -9.71 -24.43 -15.94
C SER A 49 -9.44 -22.93 -15.88
N ALA A 50 -9.28 -22.27 -17.03
CA ALA A 50 -9.07 -20.83 -17.11
C ALA A 50 -10.27 -20.03 -16.55
N ASP A 51 -11.50 -20.41 -16.90
CA ASP A 51 -12.72 -19.75 -16.36
C ASP A 51 -12.84 -19.91 -14.83
N ARG A 52 -12.44 -21.08 -14.30
CA ARG A 52 -12.43 -21.34 -12.86
C ARG A 52 -11.38 -20.51 -12.14
N GLU A 53 -10.18 -20.41 -12.71
CA GLU A 53 -9.11 -19.58 -12.15
C GLU A 53 -9.53 -18.11 -12.10
N ALA A 54 -10.07 -17.57 -13.20
CA ALA A 54 -10.55 -16.20 -13.24
C ALA A 54 -11.69 -15.92 -12.23
N SER A 55 -12.54 -16.92 -11.94
CA SER A 55 -13.55 -16.82 -10.89
C SER A 55 -12.92 -16.78 -9.50
N VAL A 56 -11.93 -17.63 -9.22
CA VAL A 56 -11.23 -17.65 -7.93
C VAL A 56 -10.49 -16.34 -7.72
N GLU A 57 -9.74 -15.85 -8.70
CA GLU A 57 -9.03 -14.56 -8.59
C GLU A 57 -9.98 -13.40 -8.28
N ARG A 58 -11.15 -13.36 -8.93
CA ARG A 58 -12.19 -12.36 -8.67
C ARG A 58 -12.74 -12.46 -7.25
N ASP A 59 -13.00 -13.69 -6.77
CA ASP A 59 -13.46 -13.93 -5.40
C ASP A 59 -12.40 -13.50 -4.38
N LEU A 60 -11.12 -13.79 -4.63
CA LEU A 60 -10.00 -13.37 -3.78
C LEU A 60 -9.89 -11.85 -3.70
N GLY A 61 -10.06 -11.14 -4.82
CA GLY A 61 -10.11 -9.68 -4.88
C GLY A 61 -11.27 -9.09 -4.08
N ARG A 62 -12.46 -9.66 -4.24
CA ARG A 62 -13.63 -9.26 -3.44
C ARG A 62 -13.41 -9.50 -1.95
N LEU A 63 -12.86 -10.65 -1.59
CA LEU A 63 -12.58 -11.00 -0.20
C LEU A 63 -11.53 -10.05 0.41
N ALA A 64 -10.51 -9.68 -0.35
CA ALA A 64 -9.50 -8.73 0.08
C ALA A 64 -10.13 -7.35 0.33
N ALA A 65 -10.98 -6.87 -0.57
CA ALA A 65 -11.72 -5.61 -0.40
C ALA A 65 -12.64 -5.63 0.83
N GLU A 66 -13.43 -6.70 1.00
CA GLU A 66 -14.33 -6.86 2.15
C GLU A 66 -13.58 -6.95 3.48
N THR A 67 -12.40 -7.59 3.48
CA THR A 67 -11.59 -7.78 4.69
C THR A 67 -10.81 -6.53 5.08
N ARG A 68 -10.44 -5.72 4.09
CA ARG A 68 -9.73 -4.46 4.29
C ARG A 68 -10.59 -3.44 5.03
N GLY A 69 -11.87 -3.32 4.68
CA GLY A 69 -12.84 -2.48 5.40
C GLY A 69 -12.35 -1.06 5.69
N ASP A 70 -12.89 -0.44 6.74
CA ASP A 70 -12.46 0.89 7.23
C ASP A 70 -11.30 0.81 8.24
N ASP A 71 -11.00 -0.40 8.73
CA ASP A 71 -9.99 -0.67 9.76
C ASP A 71 -8.91 -1.57 9.18
N LEU A 72 -7.69 -1.05 9.11
CA LEU A 72 -6.57 -1.61 8.36
C LEU A 72 -5.58 -2.39 9.25
N ASP A 73 -5.69 -2.23 10.58
CA ASP A 73 -4.86 -2.94 11.53
C ASP A 73 -5.22 -4.42 11.54
N GLY A 74 -4.25 -5.32 11.35
CA GLY A 74 -4.48 -6.77 11.35
C GLY A 74 -5.21 -7.30 10.12
N PHE A 75 -5.10 -6.60 8.99
CA PHE A 75 -5.62 -7.05 7.69
C PHE A 75 -5.11 -8.45 7.33
N GLU A 76 -3.83 -8.74 7.56
CA GLU A 76 -3.19 -10.03 7.29
C GLU A 76 -3.89 -11.17 8.01
N GLY A 77 -4.11 -11.01 9.31
CA GLY A 77 -4.78 -11.99 10.15
C GLY A 77 -6.24 -12.18 9.73
N ARG A 78 -6.97 -11.10 9.46
CA ARG A 78 -8.36 -11.20 8.98
C ARG A 78 -8.43 -11.86 7.61
N TYR A 79 -7.56 -11.46 6.68
CA TYR A 79 -7.58 -11.96 5.31
C TYR A 79 -7.14 -13.41 5.24
N GLY A 80 -6.13 -13.81 6.02
CA GLY A 80 -5.77 -15.21 6.21
C GLY A 80 -6.93 -16.06 6.73
N ASN A 81 -7.66 -15.58 7.74
CA ASN A 81 -8.86 -16.28 8.24
C ASN A 81 -9.98 -16.36 7.18
N ALA A 82 -10.16 -15.28 6.42
CA ALA A 82 -11.13 -15.22 5.33
C ALA A 82 -10.80 -16.23 4.22
N LEU A 83 -9.52 -16.33 3.83
CA LEU A 83 -9.01 -17.29 2.84
C LEU A 83 -9.21 -18.74 3.29
N GLN A 84 -8.97 -19.03 4.57
CA GLN A 84 -9.22 -20.35 5.14
C GLN A 84 -10.72 -20.72 5.09
N ASN A 85 -11.59 -19.78 5.44
CA ASN A 85 -13.04 -19.98 5.37
C ASN A 85 -13.54 -20.14 3.93
N TYR A 86 -13.00 -19.35 2.99
CA TYR A 86 -13.26 -19.47 1.57
C TYR A 86 -12.85 -20.85 1.06
N THR A 87 -11.60 -21.25 1.30
CA THR A 87 -11.04 -22.57 0.96
C THR A 87 -11.94 -23.70 1.46
N ARG A 88 -12.33 -23.66 2.74
CA ARG A 88 -13.20 -24.69 3.34
C ARG A 88 -14.58 -24.76 2.69
N THR A 89 -15.17 -23.60 2.42
CA THR A 89 -16.52 -23.51 1.83
C THR A 89 -16.51 -23.93 0.37
N HIS A 90 -15.54 -23.44 -0.40
CA HIS A 90 -15.33 -23.78 -1.80
C HIS A 90 -15.13 -25.30 -1.94
N ASN A 91 -14.25 -25.89 -1.14
CA ASN A 91 -14.01 -27.34 -1.16
C ASN A 91 -15.24 -28.14 -0.78
N ARG A 92 -16.09 -27.67 0.15
CA ARG A 92 -17.34 -28.36 0.48
C ARG A 92 -18.34 -28.38 -0.68
N VAL A 93 -18.40 -27.29 -1.45
CA VAL A 93 -19.30 -27.18 -2.62
C VAL A 93 -18.76 -27.99 -3.79
N VAL A 94 -17.47 -27.88 -4.10
CA VAL A 94 -16.85 -28.49 -5.29
C VAL A 94 -16.48 -29.97 -5.09
N ALA A 95 -16.22 -30.43 -3.86
CA ALA A 95 -16.03 -31.85 -3.58
C ALA A 95 -17.24 -32.71 -4.00
N SER A 96 -18.44 -32.12 -4.07
CA SER A 96 -19.64 -32.81 -4.56
C SER A 96 -19.66 -33.06 -6.07
N SER A 97 -18.86 -32.34 -6.86
CA SER A 97 -18.95 -32.32 -8.33
C SER A 97 -17.72 -32.83 -9.08
N GLY A 98 -16.57 -33.07 -8.43
CA GLY A 98 -15.40 -33.58 -9.16
C GLY A 98 -14.09 -33.78 -8.41
N GLY A 99 -14.08 -33.80 -7.07
CA GLY A 99 -12.86 -34.06 -6.29
C GLY A 99 -11.75 -33.02 -6.48
N THR A 100 -12.10 -31.79 -6.82
CA THR A 100 -11.16 -30.67 -6.91
C THR A 100 -11.05 -29.98 -5.56
N TYR A 101 -9.82 -29.73 -5.11
CA TYR A 101 -9.52 -29.00 -3.89
C TYR A 101 -8.72 -27.74 -4.24
N LEU A 102 -9.13 -26.63 -3.66
CA LEU A 102 -8.39 -25.37 -3.64
C LEU A 102 -7.82 -25.19 -2.25
N ASN A 103 -6.58 -24.73 -2.14
CA ASN A 103 -6.05 -24.16 -0.91
C ASN A 103 -5.51 -22.76 -1.22
N ALA A 104 -5.97 -21.74 -0.51
CA ALA A 104 -5.53 -20.36 -0.69
C ALA A 104 -4.91 -19.83 0.62
N THR A 105 -3.67 -19.36 0.55
CA THR A 105 -2.91 -18.83 1.70
C THR A 105 -2.25 -17.50 1.35
N LEU A 106 -2.29 -16.54 2.28
CA LEU A 106 -1.60 -15.26 2.12
C LEU A 106 -0.08 -15.47 2.16
N ASN A 107 0.63 -14.93 1.19
CA ASN A 107 2.08 -14.90 1.13
C ASN A 107 2.56 -13.46 1.35
N GLU A 108 2.84 -13.10 2.60
CA GLU A 108 3.29 -11.76 2.97
C GLU A 108 4.61 -11.39 2.30
N SER A 109 5.52 -12.35 2.12
CA SER A 109 6.84 -12.12 1.50
C SER A 109 6.78 -11.84 0.00
N ALA A 110 5.78 -12.39 -0.70
CA ALA A 110 5.53 -12.12 -2.11
C ALA A 110 4.55 -10.95 -2.32
N SER A 111 3.91 -10.49 -1.25
CA SER A 111 3.01 -9.34 -1.30
C SER A 111 3.81 -8.06 -1.52
N LEU A 112 3.17 -7.07 -2.15
CA LEU A 112 3.81 -5.80 -2.42
C LEU A 112 3.42 -4.78 -1.36
N GLY A 113 4.44 -4.18 -0.75
CA GLY A 113 4.28 -3.12 0.22
C GLY A 113 5.15 -3.35 1.45
N ASN A 114 5.42 -2.25 2.15
CA ASN A 114 6.11 -2.26 3.42
C ASN A 114 5.35 -1.37 4.40
N GLU A 115 5.50 -1.67 5.67
CA GLU A 115 4.99 -0.84 6.75
C GLU A 115 6.09 -0.41 7.71
N THR A 116 5.76 0.63 8.48
CA THR A 116 6.51 1.09 9.64
C THR A 116 5.52 1.61 10.66
N SER A 117 5.77 1.32 11.94
CA SER A 117 4.87 1.71 13.02
C SER A 117 5.62 2.06 14.30
N GLN A 118 5.00 2.94 15.09
CA GLN A 118 5.42 3.25 16.46
C GLN A 118 4.23 2.99 17.37
N ILE A 119 4.23 1.84 18.04
CA ILE A 119 3.09 1.38 18.87
C ILE A 119 3.07 2.09 20.22
N SER A 120 4.25 2.41 20.77
CA SER A 120 4.36 3.11 22.06
C SER A 120 4.47 4.61 21.85
N PRO A 121 3.71 5.44 22.60
CA PRO A 121 3.80 6.88 22.49
C PRO A 121 5.22 7.40 22.77
N GLY A 122 5.73 8.22 21.87
CA GLY A 122 7.04 8.87 21.98
C GLY A 122 7.23 9.92 20.89
N GLU A 123 8.40 10.56 20.86
CA GLU A 123 8.73 11.53 19.81
C GLU A 123 8.57 10.89 18.42
N ILE A 124 7.91 11.59 17.50
CA ILE A 124 7.67 11.09 16.14
C ILE A 124 8.86 11.48 15.25
N ASP A 125 10.02 10.88 15.49
CA ASP A 125 11.29 11.18 14.79
C ASP A 125 11.81 9.98 14.00
N ASP A 126 12.89 10.19 13.24
CA ASP A 126 13.59 9.16 12.47
C ASP A 126 13.95 7.94 13.36
N PRO A 127 13.45 6.72 13.03
CA PRO A 127 13.72 5.48 13.78
C PRO A 127 15.20 5.14 13.99
N ASP A 128 16.07 5.47 13.03
CA ASP A 128 17.53 5.22 13.07
C ASP A 128 18.25 6.03 14.18
N GLY A 129 17.55 6.93 14.88
CA GLY A 129 18.06 7.56 16.11
C GLY A 129 19.26 8.50 15.91
N GLY A 130 19.52 8.93 14.67
CA GLY A 130 20.60 9.84 14.30
C GLY A 130 20.55 11.23 14.99
N PRO A 131 21.55 12.10 14.73
CA PRO A 131 21.64 13.40 15.40
C PRO A 131 20.44 14.31 15.11
N LYS A 132 19.76 14.74 16.18
CA LYS A 132 18.55 15.58 16.12
C LYS A 132 18.88 17.09 16.13
N PRO A 133 18.12 17.96 15.43
CA PRO A 133 16.96 17.64 14.60
C PRO A 133 17.36 17.17 13.20
N LYS A 134 16.86 16.00 12.79
CA LYS A 134 16.99 15.45 11.44
C LYS A 134 15.63 15.56 10.75
N GLU A 135 15.62 15.79 9.45
CA GLU A 135 14.41 15.57 8.65
C GLU A 135 14.31 14.08 8.36
N TRP A 136 13.17 13.49 8.70
CA TRP A 136 12.90 12.08 8.50
C TRP A 136 12.18 11.91 7.16
N VAL A 137 12.81 11.21 6.22
CA VAL A 137 12.15 10.80 4.98
C VAL A 137 11.47 9.48 5.23
N VAL A 138 10.16 9.49 5.41
CA VAL A 138 9.36 8.29 5.69
C VAL A 138 9.37 7.37 4.48
N ALA A 139 9.01 7.89 3.31
CA ALA A 139 9.03 7.11 2.08
C ALA A 139 9.14 7.97 0.83
N LYS A 140 9.74 7.40 -0.21
CA LYS A 140 9.92 8.01 -1.54
C LYS A 140 9.25 7.14 -2.61
N ASN A 141 8.96 7.74 -3.76
CA ASN A 141 8.38 7.06 -4.92
C ASN A 141 7.11 6.26 -4.58
N VAL A 142 6.30 6.78 -3.66
CA VAL A 142 5.14 6.05 -3.13
C VAL A 142 3.99 6.09 -4.14
N THR A 143 3.59 4.93 -4.65
CA THR A 143 2.52 4.82 -5.67
C THR A 143 1.16 4.53 -5.06
N ARG A 144 1.12 3.81 -3.94
CA ARG A 144 -0.10 3.46 -3.20
C ARG A 144 0.15 3.50 -1.70
N ILE A 145 -0.82 3.98 -0.94
CA ILE A 145 -0.78 4.05 0.52
C ILE A 145 -2.00 3.29 1.03
N ALA A 146 -1.77 2.23 1.80
CA ALA A 146 -2.84 1.46 2.44
C ALA A 146 -3.18 2.02 3.82
N VAL A 147 -2.16 2.42 4.59
CA VAL A 147 -2.33 2.96 5.95
C VAL A 147 -1.54 4.25 6.11
N PHE A 148 -2.15 5.27 6.72
CA PHE A 148 -1.47 6.52 7.05
C PHE A 148 -2.14 7.21 8.24
N ASN A 149 -1.84 6.70 9.43
CA ASN A 149 -2.48 7.12 10.68
C ASN A 149 -1.45 7.71 11.66
N PHE A 150 -1.85 8.75 12.37
CA PHE A 150 -1.08 9.35 13.45
C PHE A 150 -1.98 9.59 14.66
N THR A 151 -1.43 9.36 15.85
CA THR A 151 -2.05 9.77 17.11
C THR A 151 -1.12 10.74 17.81
N PHE A 152 -1.54 11.99 18.02
CA PHE A 152 -0.76 12.99 18.73
C PHE A 152 -1.23 13.09 20.19
N THR A 153 -0.34 12.74 21.11
CA THR A 153 -0.65 12.73 22.55
C THR A 153 -0.28 14.07 23.18
N LYS A 154 0.91 14.60 22.84
CA LYS A 154 1.48 15.79 23.46
C LYS A 154 2.34 16.60 22.49
N GLY A 155 2.31 17.92 22.60
CA GLY A 155 3.28 18.83 21.98
C GLY A 155 4.26 19.40 23.02
N HIS A 156 5.48 19.73 22.60
CA HIS A 156 6.56 20.19 23.49
C HIS A 156 6.99 21.65 23.31
N ASP A 157 6.62 22.32 22.21
CA ASP A 157 7.09 23.67 21.89
C ASP A 157 6.03 24.51 21.16
N SER A 158 5.94 25.81 21.49
CA SER A 158 5.05 26.77 20.82
C SER A 158 5.72 27.61 19.73
N GLY A 159 7.04 27.50 19.54
CA GLY A 159 7.79 28.34 18.59
C GLY A 159 8.03 27.71 17.21
N LYS A 160 8.02 26.38 17.11
CA LYS A 160 8.23 25.66 15.84
C LYS A 160 7.32 24.43 15.78
N PRO A 161 6.42 24.34 14.81
CA PRO A 161 5.50 23.22 14.74
C PRO A 161 6.17 21.98 14.14
N PHE A 162 5.65 20.81 14.52
CA PHE A 162 5.91 19.53 13.86
C PHE A 162 5.19 19.53 12.50
N ASN A 163 5.81 18.98 11.47
CA ASN A 163 5.22 18.94 10.13
C ASN A 163 5.38 17.57 9.46
N ILE A 164 4.29 17.08 8.88
CA ILE A 164 4.29 16.02 7.87
C ILE A 164 4.04 16.68 6.52
N THR A 165 4.85 16.40 5.52
CA THR A 165 4.69 16.95 4.18
C THR A 165 4.62 15.81 3.17
N VAL A 166 3.61 15.86 2.31
CA VAL A 166 3.42 14.96 1.18
C VAL A 166 3.59 15.78 -0.09
N THR A 167 4.64 15.47 -0.86
CA THR A 167 4.88 16.08 -2.17
C THR A 167 4.64 15.04 -3.25
N GLY A 168 3.89 15.40 -4.29
CA GLY A 168 3.66 14.50 -5.41
C GLY A 168 4.33 14.97 -6.70
N SER A 169 4.17 14.15 -7.74
CA SER A 169 4.87 14.29 -9.02
C SER A 169 4.44 15.52 -9.83
N ASN A 170 3.26 16.08 -9.54
CA ASN A 170 2.72 17.26 -10.19
C ASN A 170 3.28 18.59 -9.63
N GLY A 171 4.20 18.54 -8.66
CA GLY A 171 4.78 19.72 -8.02
C GLY A 171 3.90 20.36 -6.93
N ASN A 172 2.69 19.84 -6.72
CA ASN A 172 1.84 20.24 -5.60
C ASN A 172 2.26 19.52 -4.32
N TRP A 173 2.05 20.19 -3.19
CA TRP A 173 2.33 19.67 -1.87
C TRP A 173 1.12 19.83 -0.94
N TRP A 174 1.07 18.97 0.05
CA TRP A 174 0.12 18.96 1.14
C TRP A 174 0.90 18.77 2.44
N ALA A 175 0.50 19.43 3.52
CA ALA A 175 1.15 19.30 4.81
C ALA A 175 0.15 19.28 5.96
N LEU A 176 0.50 18.52 6.97
CA LEU A 176 -0.10 18.55 8.29
C LEU A 176 0.89 19.19 9.26
N GLU A 177 0.43 20.22 9.96
CA GLU A 177 1.19 20.96 10.95
C GLU A 177 0.58 20.73 12.34
N VAL A 178 1.39 20.35 13.33
CA VAL A 178 0.98 20.28 14.74
C VAL A 178 1.70 21.36 15.52
N SER A 179 0.93 22.27 16.12
CA SER A 179 1.44 23.39 16.89
C SER A 179 0.80 23.47 18.29
N LEU A 180 1.49 24.11 19.23
CA LEU A 180 0.91 24.51 20.51
C LEU A 180 0.42 25.95 20.45
N ASN A 181 -0.90 26.12 20.40
CA ASN A 181 -1.57 27.42 20.29
C ASN A 181 -2.27 27.83 21.60
N GLY A 182 -2.54 29.13 21.73
CA GLY A 182 -3.28 29.70 22.85
C GLY A 182 -2.42 30.39 23.91
N THR A 183 -3.07 31.21 24.72
CA THR A 183 -2.46 32.00 25.81
C THR A 183 -2.73 31.41 27.21
N GLY A 184 -3.65 30.44 27.31
CA GLY A 184 -3.99 29.75 28.55
C GLY A 184 -3.01 28.63 28.95
N SER A 185 -3.13 28.17 30.19
CA SER A 185 -2.44 26.97 30.69
C SER A 185 -3.49 25.92 31.06
N PRO A 186 -3.46 24.72 30.44
CA PRO A 186 -2.52 24.29 29.40
C PRO A 186 -2.80 24.94 28.03
N LYS A 187 -1.77 25.05 27.20
CA LYS A 187 -1.93 25.39 25.78
C LYS A 187 -2.69 24.27 25.06
N ASN A 188 -3.27 24.57 23.91
CA ASN A 188 -3.92 23.56 23.08
C ASN A 188 -2.94 23.05 22.03
N LYS A 189 -2.90 21.74 21.82
CA LYS A 189 -2.32 21.14 20.62
C LYS A 189 -3.35 21.28 19.50
N THR A 190 -2.94 21.85 18.38
CA THR A 190 -3.79 22.11 17.22
C THR A 190 -3.16 21.52 15.97
N VAL A 191 -3.98 20.82 15.20
CA VAL A 191 -3.60 20.30 13.89
C VAL A 191 -4.13 21.26 12.84
N THR A 192 -3.26 21.70 11.95
CA THR A 192 -3.58 22.58 10.83
C THR A 192 -3.18 21.90 9.54
N ILE A 193 -4.08 21.86 8.57
CA ILE A 193 -3.74 21.42 7.22
C ILE A 193 -3.30 22.64 6.42
N ARG A 194 -2.28 22.44 5.59
CA ARG A 194 -1.79 23.41 4.61
C ARG A 194 -1.58 22.71 3.29
N ASP A 195 -1.76 23.41 2.20
CA ASP A 195 -1.48 22.87 0.88
C ASP A 195 -1.00 23.96 -0.10
N SER A 196 -0.67 23.56 -1.32
CA SER A 196 -0.20 24.49 -2.36
C SER A 196 -1.23 25.55 -2.81
N ALA A 197 -2.50 25.44 -2.41
CA ALA A 197 -3.52 26.44 -2.71
C ALA A 197 -3.45 27.63 -1.73
N PRO A 198 -3.69 28.87 -2.19
CA PRO A 198 -3.67 30.05 -1.31
C PRO A 198 -4.74 29.97 -0.22
N GLY A 199 -4.39 30.32 1.02
CA GLY A 199 -5.34 30.39 2.14
C GLY A 199 -5.78 29.03 2.70
N SER A 200 -5.02 27.97 2.46
CA SER A 200 -5.31 26.59 2.86
C SER A 200 -5.02 26.26 4.32
N ASP A 201 -4.53 27.22 5.12
CA ASP A 201 -4.28 27.06 6.55
C ASP A 201 -5.60 26.85 7.31
N ILE A 202 -6.02 25.59 7.46
CA ILE A 202 -7.30 25.22 8.08
C ILE A 202 -7.02 24.44 9.36
N PRO A 203 -7.39 24.96 10.56
CA PRO A 203 -7.33 24.18 11.77
C PRO A 203 -8.40 23.10 11.73
N VAL A 204 -8.00 21.84 11.84
CA VAL A 204 -8.89 20.69 11.67
C VAL A 204 -9.21 19.99 12.97
N CYS A 205 -8.28 20.01 13.93
CA CYS A 205 -8.50 19.46 15.26
C CYS A 205 -7.79 20.27 16.34
N THR A 206 -8.36 20.27 17.54
CA THR A 206 -7.74 20.92 18.69
C THR A 206 -8.10 20.20 19.98
N SER A 207 -7.16 20.10 20.90
CA SER A 207 -7.39 19.56 22.24
C SER A 207 -6.42 20.20 23.23
N PRO A 208 -6.76 20.31 24.52
CA PRO A 208 -5.78 20.65 25.54
C PRO A 208 -4.53 19.77 25.44
N ASN A 209 -3.36 20.35 25.65
CA ASN A 209 -2.09 19.62 25.58
C ASN A 209 -1.83 18.75 26.82
N SER A 210 -2.50 19.05 27.93
CA SER A 210 -2.43 18.30 29.17
C SER A 210 -3.67 18.57 30.04
N GLY A 211 -3.79 17.88 31.17
CA GLY A 211 -4.91 18.03 32.09
C GLY A 211 -6.05 17.04 31.83
N PRO A 212 -7.12 17.09 32.66
CA PRO A 212 -8.19 16.09 32.64
C PRO A 212 -9.02 16.09 31.35
N ASP A 213 -9.06 17.23 30.66
CA ASP A 213 -9.79 17.40 29.40
C ASP A 213 -8.90 17.15 28.16
N SER A 214 -7.63 16.79 28.35
CA SER A 214 -6.72 16.45 27.26
C SER A 214 -7.11 15.12 26.65
N GLN A 215 -7.27 15.11 25.32
CA GLN A 215 -7.51 13.91 24.54
C GLN A 215 -6.44 13.76 23.47
N ASP A 216 -6.15 12.53 23.08
CA ASP A 216 -5.24 12.25 21.99
C ASP A 216 -5.91 12.58 20.65
N LEU A 217 -5.17 13.23 19.75
CA LEU A 217 -5.68 13.56 18.41
C LEU A 217 -5.36 12.41 17.48
N MET A 218 -6.38 11.60 17.16
CA MET A 218 -6.28 10.48 16.23
C MET A 218 -6.64 10.97 14.83
N ILE A 219 -5.72 10.83 13.88
CA ILE A 219 -5.80 11.40 12.55
C ILE A 219 -5.57 10.31 11.51
N ASN A 220 -6.51 10.19 10.58
CA ASN A 220 -6.36 9.34 9.41
C ASN A 220 -6.18 10.23 8.17
N LEU A 221 -5.01 10.14 7.55
CA LEU A 221 -4.60 11.00 6.44
C LEU A 221 -5.15 10.52 5.09
N ILE A 222 -5.62 9.28 5.00
CA ILE A 222 -6.25 8.72 3.79
C ILE A 222 -7.70 9.19 3.71
N THR A 223 -8.45 9.08 4.81
CA THR A 223 -9.87 9.47 4.86
C THR A 223 -10.09 10.93 5.23
N GLY A 224 -9.06 11.61 5.74
CA GLY A 224 -9.14 13.01 6.12
C GLY A 224 -9.97 13.23 7.38
N THR A 225 -9.86 12.35 8.36
CA THR A 225 -10.68 12.38 9.57
C THR A 225 -9.86 12.66 10.82
N CYS A 226 -10.51 13.25 11.81
CA CYS A 226 -9.92 13.53 13.11
C CYS A 226 -10.96 13.42 14.22
N ASN A 227 -10.62 12.71 15.30
CA ASN A 227 -11.57 12.43 16.39
C ASN A 227 -12.05 13.69 17.14
N GLN A 228 -11.24 14.74 17.23
CA GLN A 228 -11.53 16.01 17.92
C GLN A 228 -11.64 17.18 16.94
N GLY A 229 -12.30 16.95 15.81
CA GLY A 229 -12.22 17.87 14.69
C GLY A 229 -13.26 17.67 13.61
N SER A 230 -13.13 18.45 12.55
CA SER A 230 -13.86 18.25 11.30
C SER A 230 -13.05 17.40 10.33
N GLY A 231 -13.73 16.81 9.34
CA GLY A 231 -13.05 16.23 8.20
C GLY A 231 -12.27 17.27 7.40
N PHE A 232 -11.26 16.83 6.66
CA PHE A 232 -10.36 17.70 5.91
C PHE A 232 -9.95 17.10 4.56
N LYS A 233 -9.56 17.98 3.65
CA LYS A 233 -9.05 17.61 2.33
C LYS A 233 -7.71 16.91 2.48
N THR A 234 -7.55 15.75 1.86
CA THR A 234 -6.35 14.93 2.00
C THR A 234 -5.32 15.23 0.91
N PHE A 235 -4.15 14.63 1.04
CA PHE A 235 -3.07 14.79 0.07
C PHE A 235 -3.47 14.31 -1.34
N SER A 236 -4.32 13.27 -1.47
CA SER A 236 -4.73 12.71 -2.77
C SER A 236 -5.64 13.65 -3.58
N ASP A 237 -6.34 14.55 -2.89
CA ASP A 237 -7.17 15.59 -3.50
C ASP A 237 -6.36 16.78 -4.04
N VAL A 238 -5.10 16.94 -3.60
CA VAL A 238 -4.23 18.08 -3.95
C VAL A 238 -3.10 17.66 -4.88
N THR A 239 -2.51 16.50 -4.59
CA THR A 239 -1.30 16.03 -5.24
C THR A 239 -1.51 14.65 -5.88
N LYS A 240 -0.55 14.20 -6.69
CA LYS A 240 -0.64 12.94 -7.45
C LYS A 240 0.60 12.08 -7.24
N PRO A 241 0.45 10.73 -7.25
CA PRO A 241 1.57 9.84 -7.09
C PRO A 241 2.54 9.95 -8.29
N PRO A 242 3.80 9.50 -8.16
CA PRO A 242 4.43 9.04 -6.93
C PRO A 242 4.58 10.15 -5.88
N TYR A 243 4.39 9.80 -4.61
CA TYR A 243 4.54 10.70 -3.48
C TYR A 243 5.92 10.56 -2.81
N THR A 244 6.35 11.64 -2.15
CA THR A 244 7.42 11.66 -1.16
C THR A 244 6.84 12.18 0.14
N ILE A 245 7.00 11.42 1.22
CA ILE A 245 6.51 11.73 2.56
C ILE A 245 7.71 12.05 3.45
N ASN A 246 7.69 13.25 4.02
CA ASN A 246 8.69 13.73 4.95
C ASN A 246 8.05 14.15 6.27
N VAL A 247 8.74 13.86 7.36
CA VAL A 247 8.45 14.38 8.69
C VAL A 247 9.59 15.31 9.09
N SER A 248 9.26 16.48 9.61
CA SER A 248 10.24 17.43 10.12
C SER A 248 9.86 17.88 11.52
N LYS A 249 10.89 18.07 12.34
CA LYS A 249 10.76 18.46 13.76
C LYS A 249 9.95 17.45 14.58
N GLY A 250 10.22 16.15 14.35
CA GLY A 250 9.60 15.02 15.03
C GLY A 250 9.55 15.13 16.55
N GLN A 251 10.66 15.55 17.15
CA GLN A 251 10.84 15.78 18.59
C GLN A 251 9.95 16.88 19.20
N LYS A 252 9.10 17.55 18.41
CA LYS A 252 8.17 18.57 18.90
C LYS A 252 6.79 18.03 19.23
N ALA A 253 6.51 16.78 18.86
CA ALA A 253 5.28 16.10 19.21
C ALA A 253 5.55 14.64 19.63
N ASP A 254 4.88 14.21 20.67
CA ASP A 254 4.77 12.81 21.04
C ASP A 254 3.53 12.19 20.42
N GLY A 255 3.63 10.92 20.07
CA GLY A 255 2.53 10.18 19.51
C GLY A 255 2.89 8.78 19.07
N THR A 256 1.96 8.19 18.34
CA THR A 256 2.12 6.93 17.62
C THR A 256 1.83 7.16 16.14
N TYR A 257 2.36 6.30 15.29
CA TYR A 257 2.05 6.33 13.87
C TYR A 257 2.00 4.92 13.31
N HIS A 258 1.29 4.78 12.21
CA HIS A 258 1.30 3.57 11.39
C HIS A 258 1.18 3.98 9.92
N PHE A 259 2.15 3.54 9.13
CA PHE A 259 2.24 3.87 7.72
C PHE A 259 2.58 2.61 6.93
N ALA A 260 1.74 2.29 5.94
CA ALA A 260 1.94 1.16 5.05
C ALA A 260 1.69 1.57 3.60
N ALA A 261 2.66 1.29 2.74
CA ALA A 261 2.65 1.80 1.37
C ALA A 261 3.52 0.96 0.42
N ILE A 262 3.26 1.14 -0.89
CA ILE A 262 4.16 0.69 -1.95
C ILE A 262 5.06 1.87 -2.31
N GLY A 263 6.34 1.76 -1.97
CA GLY A 263 7.35 2.77 -2.24
C GLY A 263 8.70 2.37 -1.67
N THR A 264 9.64 3.32 -1.66
CA THR A 264 10.98 3.13 -1.12
C THR A 264 11.07 3.71 0.29
N PHE A 265 11.30 2.85 1.28
CA PHE A 265 11.63 3.21 2.66
C PHE A 265 13.15 3.36 2.75
N PRO A 266 13.70 4.58 2.90
CA PRO A 266 15.14 4.79 2.79
C PRO A 266 15.89 4.18 3.98
N GLY A 267 16.86 3.31 3.75
CA GLY A 267 17.71 2.76 4.82
C GLY A 267 18.60 3.78 5.54
N THR A 268 18.54 5.06 5.17
CA THR A 268 19.11 6.17 5.94
C THR A 268 18.20 6.64 7.08
N SER A 269 17.00 6.09 7.16
CA SER A 269 15.94 6.46 8.09
C SER A 269 15.33 5.26 8.84
N TYR A 270 15.88 4.07 8.64
CA TYR A 270 15.35 2.83 9.20
C TYR A 270 16.50 1.85 9.41
N ASP A 271 16.54 1.24 10.58
CA ASP A 271 17.36 0.08 10.91
C ASP A 271 16.65 -1.24 10.52
N SER A 272 17.37 -2.34 10.65
CA SER A 272 16.80 -3.68 10.48
C SER A 272 15.74 -3.95 11.54
N GLY A 273 14.48 -4.01 11.14
CA GLY A 273 13.33 -4.27 12.01
C GLY A 273 12.37 -3.07 12.16
N ASP A 274 12.74 -1.88 11.68
CA ASP A 274 11.82 -0.72 11.70
C ASP A 274 10.81 -0.71 10.54
N THR A 275 11.05 -1.58 9.56
CA THR A 275 10.15 -1.83 8.45
C THR A 275 9.92 -3.31 8.26
N GLU A 276 8.68 -3.68 7.97
CA GLU A 276 8.27 -5.05 7.73
C GLU A 276 7.46 -5.14 6.43
N PRO A 277 7.42 -6.29 5.74
CA PRO A 277 6.53 -6.50 4.60
C PRO A 277 5.07 -6.32 5.02
N TYR A 278 4.30 -5.56 4.23
CA TYR A 278 2.87 -5.38 4.46
C TYR A 278 2.10 -5.56 3.15
N PRO A 279 1.03 -6.38 3.12
CA PRO A 279 0.33 -6.71 1.88
C PRO A 279 -0.62 -5.58 1.43
N VAL A 280 -0.06 -4.46 0.99
CA VAL A 280 -0.81 -3.38 0.32
C VAL A 280 -1.51 -3.95 -0.92
N ILE A 281 -0.74 -4.69 -1.74
CA ILE A 281 -1.28 -5.62 -2.74
C ILE A 281 -0.94 -7.05 -2.27
N PRO A 282 -1.92 -7.79 -1.72
CA PRO A 282 -1.69 -9.14 -1.22
C PRO A 282 -1.33 -10.11 -2.35
N ALA A 283 -0.33 -10.95 -2.09
CA ALA A 283 -0.05 -12.14 -2.88
C ALA A 283 -0.70 -13.35 -2.22
N VAL A 284 -1.47 -14.12 -2.97
CA VAL A 284 -2.13 -15.35 -2.48
C VAL A 284 -1.56 -16.54 -3.22
N ASP A 285 -0.97 -17.47 -2.47
CA ASP A 285 -0.58 -18.77 -2.97
C ASP A 285 -1.81 -19.66 -3.04
N THR A 286 -2.15 -20.10 -4.26
CA THR A 286 -3.23 -21.03 -4.54
C THR A 286 -2.66 -22.37 -5.00
N THR A 287 -3.11 -23.44 -4.35
CA THR A 287 -2.85 -24.81 -4.77
C THR A 287 -4.16 -25.39 -5.30
N TYR A 288 -4.12 -25.87 -6.53
CA TYR A 288 -5.24 -26.56 -7.17
C TYR A 288 -4.91 -28.05 -7.28
N ASP A 289 -5.63 -28.87 -6.54
CA ASP A 289 -5.58 -30.32 -6.63
C ASP A 289 -6.80 -30.81 -7.41
N THR A 290 -6.57 -31.37 -8.59
CA THR A 290 -7.58 -32.06 -9.40
C THR A 290 -7.26 -33.55 -9.47
N PRO A 291 -8.22 -34.42 -9.82
CA PRO A 291 -7.94 -35.85 -9.97
C PRO A 291 -6.82 -36.19 -10.97
N SER A 292 -6.52 -35.28 -11.91
CA SER A 292 -5.54 -35.48 -12.99
C SER A 292 -4.24 -34.69 -12.84
N ALA A 293 -4.21 -33.66 -12.00
CA ALA A 293 -3.06 -32.76 -11.86
C ALA A 293 -3.14 -31.95 -10.55
N SER A 294 -1.97 -31.65 -9.98
CA SER A 294 -1.78 -30.70 -8.89
C SER A 294 -0.84 -29.59 -9.37
N TYR A 295 -1.18 -28.33 -9.13
CA TYR A 295 -0.30 -27.20 -9.44
C TYR A 295 -0.47 -26.05 -8.45
N ASN A 296 0.61 -25.28 -8.29
CA ASN A 296 0.68 -24.11 -7.43
C ASN A 296 0.80 -22.85 -8.27
N ARG A 297 0.19 -21.77 -7.78
CA ARG A 297 0.28 -20.45 -8.41
C ARG A 297 0.25 -19.37 -7.34
N THR A 298 1.01 -18.31 -7.53
CA THR A 298 0.91 -17.10 -6.71
C THR A 298 0.17 -16.03 -7.51
N VAL A 299 -0.91 -15.49 -6.94
CA VAL A 299 -1.74 -14.45 -7.56
C VAL A 299 -1.57 -13.15 -6.78
N LEU A 300 -1.21 -12.07 -7.46
CA LEU A 300 -1.30 -10.73 -6.91
C LEU A 300 -2.74 -10.24 -7.01
N VAL A 301 -3.33 -9.96 -5.86
CA VAL A 301 -4.73 -9.58 -5.76
C VAL A 301 -4.82 -8.07 -5.68
N GLU A 302 -5.10 -7.43 -6.81
CA GLU A 302 -5.41 -6.01 -6.82
C GLU A 302 -6.74 -5.76 -6.12
N VAL A 303 -6.70 -4.96 -5.07
CA VAL A 303 -7.89 -4.41 -4.44
C VAL A 303 -8.22 -3.12 -5.17
N ASP A 304 -9.35 -3.05 -5.85
CA ASP A 304 -9.88 -1.78 -6.34
C ASP A 304 -10.32 -0.94 -5.13
N ASP A 305 -9.62 0.15 -4.86
CA ASP A 305 -10.06 1.17 -3.90
C ASP A 305 -11.24 1.90 -4.55
N ARG A 306 -12.47 1.52 -4.19
CA ARG A 306 -13.70 2.21 -4.64
C ARG A 306 -13.96 3.47 -3.84
#